data_AF-A0AAE1KZC3-F1
#
_entry.id   AF-A0AAE1KZC3-F1
#
_cell.length_a   1.000
_cell.length_b   1.000
_cell.length_c   1.000
_cell.angle_alpha   90.00
_cell.angle_beta   90.00
_cell.angle_gamma   90.00
#
_symmetry.space_group_name_H-M   'P 1'
#
loop_
_entity.id
_entity.type
_entity.pdbx_description
1 polymer ?
#
loop_
_entity_poly.entity_id
_entity_poly.type
_entity_poly.pdbx_seq_one_letter_code
_entity_poly.pdbx_strand_id
1 'polypeptide(L)'
;MTTRDVNLKIRLTDNIQLLESKLSTSHEREKNYAELRAVEAIKRNPKFFYKYVREKAKIRSTIGPLKVNEELVGDTGRVCEILLAQYDSVFSEPLPDDVQLAA
;
A
#
# COMPACT_ATOMS: atom_id res chain seq x y z
N MET A 1 -6.46 -37.25 8.74
CA MET A 1 -5.96 -36.16 9.60
C MET A 1 -6.64 -36.28 10.96
N THR A 2 -5.88 -36.31 12.04
CA THR A 2 -6.40 -36.59 13.39
C THR A 2 -7.03 -35.33 13.99
N THR A 3 -8.12 -35.44 14.75
CA THR A 3 -8.78 -34.31 15.44
C THR A 3 -7.82 -33.49 16.30
N ARG A 4 -6.75 -34.12 16.81
CA ARG A 4 -5.66 -33.47 17.55
C ARG A 4 -4.87 -32.45 16.71
N ASP A 5 -4.61 -32.78 15.45
CA ASP A 5 -3.82 -31.95 14.54
C ASP A 5 -4.61 -30.69 14.12
N VAL A 6 -5.91 -30.83 13.94
CA VAL A 6 -6.83 -29.71 13.62
C VAL A 6 -6.90 -28.72 14.79
N ASN A 7 -7.06 -29.21 16.01
CA ASN A 7 -7.11 -28.36 17.21
C ASN A 7 -5.77 -27.64 17.49
N LEU A 8 -4.64 -28.28 17.20
CA LEU A 8 -3.33 -27.63 17.31
C LEU A 8 -3.21 -26.49 16.30
N LYS A 9 -3.62 -26.74 15.05
CA LYS A 9 -3.59 -25.72 13.99
C LYS A 9 -4.45 -24.51 14.35
N ILE A 10 -5.67 -24.72 14.86
CA ILE A 10 -6.57 -23.63 15.30
C ILE A 10 -5.90 -22.78 16.37
N ARG A 11 -5.37 -23.40 17.44
CA ARG A 11 -4.67 -22.68 18.51
C ARG A 11 -3.47 -21.87 18.03
N LEU A 12 -2.70 -22.40 17.07
CA LEU A 12 -1.56 -21.70 16.52
C LEU A 12 -2.00 -20.47 15.72
N THR A 13 -3.03 -20.62 14.88
CA THR A 13 -3.61 -19.49 14.13
C THR A 13 -4.15 -18.41 15.06
N ASP A 14 -4.88 -18.79 16.11
CA ASP A 14 -5.44 -17.84 17.09
C ASP A 14 -4.31 -17.06 17.80
N ASN A 15 -3.22 -17.74 18.16
CA ASN A 15 -2.06 -17.08 18.76
C ASN A 15 -1.37 -16.11 17.81
N ILE A 16 -1.24 -16.46 16.53
CA ILE A 16 -0.68 -15.57 15.50
C ILE A 16 -1.54 -14.31 15.39
N GLN A 17 -2.85 -14.46 15.23
CA GLN A 17 -3.79 -13.33 15.12
C GLN A 17 -3.74 -12.44 16.36
N LEU A 18 -3.67 -13.04 17.56
CA LEU A 18 -3.53 -12.29 18.81
C LEU A 18 -2.23 -11.49 18.86
N LEU A 19 -1.11 -12.10 18.43
CA LEU A 19 0.19 -11.43 18.41
C LEU A 19 0.22 -10.29 17.38
N GLU A 20 -0.33 -10.50 16.19
CA GLU A 20 -0.45 -9.47 15.15
C GLU A 20 -1.28 -8.28 15.65
N SER A 21 -2.41 -8.55 16.30
CA SER A 21 -3.24 -7.50 16.92
C SER A 21 -2.49 -6.72 18.00
N LYS A 22 -1.79 -7.43 18.90
CA LYS A 22 -0.96 -6.79 19.94
C LYS A 22 0.16 -5.95 19.34
N LEU A 23 0.82 -6.43 18.29
CA LEU A 23 1.88 -5.70 17.60
C LEU A 23 1.34 -4.43 16.93
N SER A 24 0.20 -4.54 16.25
CA SER A 24 -0.48 -3.40 15.62
C SER A 24 -0.82 -2.31 16.65
N THR A 25 -1.47 -2.68 17.76
CA THR A 25 -1.81 -1.71 18.82
C THR A 25 -0.57 -1.12 19.50
N SER A 26 0.54 -1.84 19.56
CA SER A 26 1.81 -1.32 20.09
C SER A 26 2.36 -0.24 19.17
N HIS A 27 2.40 -0.48 17.86
CA HIS A 27 2.85 0.51 16.88
C HIS A 27 1.96 1.75 16.84
N GLU A 28 0.65 1.59 16.97
CA GLU A 28 -0.27 2.71 17.04
C GLU A 28 -0.03 3.56 18.30
N ARG A 29 0.15 2.93 19.46
CA ARG A 29 0.51 3.63 20.70
C ARG A 29 1.81 4.40 20.58
N GLU A 30 2.84 3.79 19.99
CA GLU A 30 4.13 4.45 19.76
C GLU A 30 4.00 5.67 18.84
N LYS A 31 3.25 5.54 17.74
CA LYS A 31 2.97 6.66 16.82
C LYS A 31 2.27 7.81 17.53
N ASN A 32 1.20 7.50 18.26
CA ASN A 32 0.42 8.50 19.01
C ASN A 32 1.27 9.19 20.07
N TYR A 33 2.09 8.43 20.81
CA TYR A 33 2.99 9.00 21.81
C TYR A 33 4.03 9.94 21.19
N ALA A 34 4.63 9.56 20.06
CA ALA A 34 5.59 10.40 19.35
C ALA A 34 4.93 11.69 18.82
N GLU A 35 3.70 11.60 18.30
CA GLU A 35 2.93 12.75 17.83
C GLU A 35 2.59 13.71 18.98
N LEU A 36 2.03 13.19 20.07
CA LEU A 36 1.70 13.99 21.26
C LEU A 36 2.93 14.74 21.79
N ARG A 37 4.08 14.05 21.91
CA ARG A 37 5.33 14.69 22.33
C ARG A 37 5.78 15.79 21.35
N ALA A 38 5.59 15.60 20.05
CA ALA A 38 5.93 16.62 19.07
C ALA A 38 5.02 17.85 19.19
N VAL A 39 3.72 17.64 19.38
CA VAL A 39 2.72 18.72 19.58
C VAL A 39 2.98 19.49 20.87
N GLU A 40 3.23 18.80 21.98
CA GLU A 40 3.59 19.43 23.26
C GLU A 40 4.88 20.24 23.15
N ALA A 41 5.87 19.73 22.42
CA ALA A 41 7.14 20.38 22.22
C ALA A 41 7.08 21.57 21.26
N ILE A 42 5.99 21.81 20.50
CA ILE A 42 5.96 22.82 19.43
C ILE A 42 6.28 24.23 19.94
N LYS A 43 5.76 24.59 21.13
CA LYS A 43 5.95 25.92 21.72
C LYS A 43 7.33 26.10 22.34
N ARG A 44 7.93 25.02 22.88
CA ARG A 44 9.20 25.07 23.63
C ARG A 44 10.42 24.72 22.77
N ASN A 45 10.26 23.83 21.81
CA ASN A 45 11.30 23.35 20.91
C ASN A 45 10.73 23.12 19.49
N PRO A 46 10.55 24.20 18.70
CA PRO A 46 10.04 24.11 17.34
C PRO A 46 10.91 23.24 16.41
N LYS A 47 12.22 23.13 16.67
CA LYS A 47 13.14 22.29 15.88
C LYS A 47 12.80 20.81 16.00
N PHE A 48 12.38 20.36 17.19
CA PHE A 48 11.95 18.98 17.41
C PHE A 48 10.68 18.66 16.62
N PHE A 49 9.68 19.54 16.69
CA PHE A 49 8.44 19.40 15.90
C PHE A 49 8.74 19.40 14.40
N TYR A 50 9.57 20.34 13.93
CA TYR A 50 9.97 20.40 12.53
C TYR A 50 10.69 19.12 12.06
N LYS A 51 11.57 18.55 12.90
CA LYS A 51 12.23 17.26 12.60
C LYS A 51 11.20 16.14 12.45
N TYR A 52 10.26 16.03 13.40
CA TYR A 52 9.18 15.04 13.35
C TYR A 52 8.35 15.18 12.06
N VAL A 53 7.88 16.40 11.74
CA VAL A 53 7.10 16.66 10.52
C VAL A 53 7.91 16.33 9.26
N ARG A 54 9.18 16.73 9.19
CA ARG A 54 10.04 16.45 8.04
C ARG A 54 10.27 14.97 7.80
N GLU A 55 10.38 14.17 8.86
CA GLU A 55 10.47 12.72 8.76
C GLU A 55 9.18 12.09 8.22
N LYS A 56 8.02 12.60 8.64
CA LYS A 56 6.70 12.13 8.17
C LYS A 56 6.33 12.63 6.78
N ALA A 57 6.80 13.81 6.38
CA ALA A 57 6.57 14.38 5.05
C ALA A 57 7.32 13.62 3.94
N LYS A 58 8.39 12.89 4.28
CA LYS A 58 9.07 11.97 3.35
C LYS A 58 8.24 10.71 3.16
N ILE A 59 7.15 10.82 2.42
CA ILE A 59 6.47 9.65 1.87
C ILE A 59 7.38 9.12 0.76
N ARG A 60 8.04 7.97 1.00
CA ARG A 60 8.63 7.22 -0.12
C ARG A 60 7.46 6.83 -1.01
N SER A 61 7.46 7.24 -2.28
CA SER A 61 6.48 6.74 -3.23
C SER A 61 6.59 5.21 -3.23
N THR A 62 5.60 4.54 -2.65
CA THR A 62 5.62 3.08 -2.45
C THR A 62 5.53 2.33 -3.79
N ILE A 63 5.14 3.04 -4.85
CA ILE A 63 5.16 2.52 -6.21
C ILE A 63 6.62 2.48 -6.65
N GLY A 64 7.22 1.29 -6.53
CA GLY A 64 8.50 1.00 -7.16
C GLY A 64 8.38 1.09 -8.69
N PRO A 65 9.50 1.14 -9.41
CA PRO A 65 9.49 1.23 -10.86
C PRO A 65 8.72 0.06 -11.48
N LEU A 66 7.90 0.36 -12.49
CA LEU A 66 7.15 -0.63 -13.25
C LEU A 66 8.11 -1.40 -14.17
N LYS A 67 8.05 -2.73 -14.19
CA LYS A 67 8.84 -3.53 -15.12
C LYS A 67 8.09 -3.73 -16.43
N VAL A 68 8.62 -3.23 -17.54
CA VAL A 68 8.07 -3.41 -18.90
C VAL A 68 9.17 -3.92 -19.81
N ASN A 69 8.96 -5.07 -20.46
CA ASN A 69 9.91 -5.65 -21.42
C ASN A 69 11.37 -5.63 -20.94
N GLU A 70 11.59 -6.02 -19.68
CA GLU A 70 12.89 -6.06 -18.99
C GLU A 70 13.48 -4.71 -18.54
N GLU A 71 12.86 -3.58 -18.91
CA GLU A 71 13.22 -2.25 -18.43
C GLU A 71 12.44 -1.86 -17.16
N LEU A 72 13.10 -1.17 -16.23
CA LEU A 72 12.49 -0.61 -15.03
C LEU A 72 12.13 0.87 -15.25
N VAL A 73 10.85 1.16 -15.34
CA VAL A 73 10.30 2.51 -15.54
C VAL A 73 9.96 3.13 -14.20
N GLY A 74 10.80 4.07 -13.74
CA GLY A 74 10.62 4.80 -12.48
C GLY A 74 9.96 6.18 -12.61
N ASP A 75 9.84 6.71 -13.84
CA ASP A 75 9.21 8.00 -14.07
C ASP A 75 7.69 7.91 -13.94
N THR A 76 7.10 8.81 -13.14
CA THR A 76 5.67 8.74 -12.81
C THR A 76 4.78 9.02 -14.02
N GLY A 77 5.18 9.96 -14.90
CA GLY A 77 4.42 10.26 -16.11
C GLY A 77 4.37 9.05 -17.03
N ARG A 78 5.52 8.43 -17.25
CA ARG A 78 5.64 7.23 -18.08
C ARG A 78 4.89 6.03 -17.51
N VAL A 79 4.92 5.83 -16.19
CA VAL A 79 4.14 4.78 -15.52
C VAL A 79 2.64 4.99 -15.74
N CYS A 80 2.14 6.23 -15.65
CA CYS A 80 0.74 6.54 -15.92
C CYS A 80 0.34 6.20 -17.36
N GLU A 81 1.17 6.56 -18.36
CA GLU A 81 0.92 6.24 -19.77
C GLU A 81 0.83 4.72 -20.00
N ILE A 82 1.75 3.94 -19.41
CA ILE A 82 1.77 2.48 -19.56
C ILE A 82 0.52 1.86 -18.95
N LEU A 83 0.13 2.30 -17.75
CA LEU A 83 -1.07 1.79 -17.08
C LEU A 83 -2.34 2.13 -17.85
N LEU A 84 -2.40 3.33 -18.44
CA LEU A 84 -3.52 3.76 -19.28
C LEU A 84 -3.61 2.89 -20.54
N ALA A 85 -2.50 2.70 -21.25
CA ALA A 85 -2.46 1.83 -22.43
C ALA A 85 -2.85 0.37 -22.09
N GLN A 86 -2.37 -0.15 -20.95
CA GLN A 86 -2.76 -1.47 -20.48
C GLN A 86 -4.27 -1.55 -20.21
N TYR A 87 -4.82 -0.54 -19.54
CA TYR A 87 -6.25 -0.48 -19.25
C TYR A 87 -7.08 -0.48 -20.55
N ASP A 88 -6.74 0.39 -21.50
CA ASP A 88 -7.44 0.51 -22.77
C ASP A 88 -7.39 -0.80 -23.59
N SER A 89 -6.26 -1.52 -23.55
CA SER A 89 -6.07 -2.77 -24.30
C SER A 89 -7.04 -3.90 -23.92
N VAL A 90 -7.67 -3.83 -22.74
CA VAL A 90 -8.63 -4.83 -22.27
C VAL A 90 -10.01 -4.61 -22.89
N PHE A 91 -10.29 -3.42 -23.42
CA PHE A 91 -11.57 -3.10 -24.02
C PHE A 91 -11.55 -3.37 -25.53
N SER A 92 -12.63 -3.99 -26.02
CA SER A 92 -12.87 -4.14 -27.45
C SER A 92 -13.43 -2.85 -28.05
N GLU A 93 -13.00 -2.50 -29.25
CA GLU A 93 -13.65 -1.45 -30.02
C GLU A 93 -15.06 -1.91 -30.45
N PRO A 94 -16.09 -1.05 -30.34
CA PRO A 94 -17.41 -1.39 -30.82
C PRO A 94 -17.39 -1.60 -32.34
N LEU A 95 -18.12 -2.60 -32.83
CA LEU A 95 -18.27 -2.78 -34.27
C LEU A 95 -18.96 -1.53 -34.86
N PRO A 96 -18.45 -0.99 -35.98
CA PRO A 96 -19.13 0.09 -36.68
C PRO A 96 -20.50 -0.40 -37.17
N ASP A 97 -21.51 0.47 -37.07
CA ASP A 97 -22.91 0.18 -37.40
C ASP A 97 -23.13 -0.27 -38.87
N ASP A 98 -22.12 -0.11 -39.73
CA ASP A 98 -22.19 -0.39 -41.17
C ASP A 98 -21.67 -1.77 -41.61
N VAL A 99 -21.43 -2.71 -40.68
CA VAL A 99 -21.23 -4.11 -41.07
C VAL A 99 -22.60 -4.75 -41.37
N GLN A 100 -23.09 -4.52 -42.58
CA GLN A 100 -24.13 -5.37 -43.17
C GLN A 100 -23.60 -6.80 -43.19
N LEU A 101 -24.08 -7.63 -42.26
CA LEU A 101 -23.92 -9.08 -42.32
C LEU A 101 -24.48 -9.54 -43.68
N ALA A 102 -23.58 -9.86 -44.61
CA ALA A 102 -23.92 -10.65 -45.77
C ALA A 102 -24.40 -12.01 -45.26
N ALA A 103 -25.69 -12.28 -45.46
CA ALA A 103 -26.34 -13.55 -45.22
C ALA A 103 -25.82 -14.64 -46.17
#